data_AF-A0A2M6ZLB1-F1
#
_entry.id   AF-A0A2M6ZLB1-F1
#
_cell.length_a   1.000
_cell.length_b   1.000
_cell.length_c   1.000
_cell.angle_alpha   90.00
_cell.angle_beta   90.00
_cell.angle_gamma   90.00
#
_symmetry.space_group_name_H-M   'P 1'
#
loop_
_entity.id
_entity.type
_entity.pdbx_description
1 polymer ?
#
loop_
_entity_poly.entity_id
_entity_poly.type
_entity_poly.pdbx_seq_one_letter_code
_entity_poly.pdbx_strand_id
1 'polypeptide(L)'
;TLAPLPGVSDAGKILEVAPGVVLGVVPGKPKSWVYKADLRQGKVLWQKELDGTAFGGVRGFDRRLIRGPDGQVWLYINNRICRINPADGSHREVMEAPPAGNLLFFNKELYIYGGTSLRKISGLFQNISEN
;
A
#
# COMPACT_ATOMS: atom_id res chain seq x y z
N THR A 1 14.23 21.97 13.47
CA THR A 1 14.14 22.49 12.08
C THR A 1 13.33 21.52 11.26
N LEU A 2 12.43 21.99 10.39
CA LEU A 2 11.62 21.12 9.51
C LEU A 2 12.24 21.17 8.10
N ALA A 3 12.71 20.03 7.61
CA ALA A 3 13.38 19.92 6.32
C ALA A 3 12.82 18.73 5.52
N PRO A 4 12.65 18.87 4.19
CA PRO A 4 12.19 17.76 3.35
C PRO A 4 13.26 16.67 3.25
N LEU A 5 12.82 15.44 3.01
CA LEU A 5 13.71 14.33 2.68
C LEU A 5 14.21 14.51 1.23
N PRO A 6 15.53 14.63 0.99
CA PRO A 6 16.04 14.78 -0.38
C PRO A 6 15.59 13.63 -1.28
N GLY A 7 15.09 13.96 -2.47
CA GLY A 7 14.57 12.99 -3.44
C GLY A 7 13.12 12.58 -3.26
N VAL A 8 12.40 13.10 -2.25
CA VAL A 8 10.95 12.91 -2.08
C VAL A 8 10.24 14.25 -2.28
N SER A 9 9.66 14.47 -3.46
CA SER A 9 8.89 15.68 -3.78
C SER A 9 7.45 15.64 -3.27
N ASP A 10 6.88 14.44 -3.15
CA ASP A 10 5.61 14.14 -2.49
C ASP A 10 5.79 12.84 -1.69
N ALA A 11 5.48 12.87 -0.40
CA ALA A 11 5.63 11.71 0.47
C ALA A 11 4.45 10.73 0.32
N GLY A 12 3.31 11.19 -0.19
CA GLY A 12 2.09 10.39 -0.33
C GLY A 12 1.60 9.82 1.01
N LYS A 13 1.19 8.55 0.99
CA LYS A 13 0.92 7.77 2.21
C LYS A 13 2.13 6.90 2.52
N ILE A 14 2.57 6.87 3.77
CA ILE A 14 3.74 6.09 4.21
C ILE A 14 3.36 5.04 5.24
N LEU A 15 4.13 3.97 5.28
CA LEU A 15 4.07 2.90 6.27
C LEU A 15 5.48 2.48 6.65
N GLU A 16 5.78 2.37 7.94
CA GLU A 16 7.02 1.78 8.40
C GLU A 16 7.01 0.26 8.15
N VAL A 17 8.02 -0.24 7.44
CA VAL A 17 8.16 -1.65 7.05
C VAL A 17 9.27 -2.37 7.81
N ALA A 18 10.18 -1.61 8.41
CA ALA A 18 11.19 -2.03 9.38
C ALA A 18 11.64 -0.80 10.18
N PRO A 19 12.28 -0.95 11.36
CA PRO A 19 12.70 0.20 12.17
C PRO A 19 13.52 1.24 11.38
N GLY A 20 12.97 2.44 11.24
CA GLY A 20 13.58 3.55 10.49
C GLY A 20 13.52 3.42 8.96
N VAL A 21 12.76 2.46 8.43
CA VAL A 21 12.61 2.23 6.98
C VAL A 21 11.13 2.27 6.62
N VAL A 22 10.78 3.16 5.70
CA VAL A 22 9.39 3.34 5.24
C VAL A 22 9.21 2.92 3.79
N LEU A 23 8.02 2.45 3.48
CA LEU A 23 7.48 2.39 2.13
C LEU A 23 6.46 3.50 1.96
N GLY A 24 6.63 4.32 0.93
CA GLY A 24 5.69 5.39 0.59
C GLY A 24 5.03 5.13 -0.75
N VAL A 25 3.76 5.51 -0.86
CA VAL A 25 2.99 5.44 -2.11
C VAL A 25 2.40 6.81 -2.41
N VAL A 26 2.78 7.35 -3.56
CA VAL A 26 2.35 8.65 -4.09
C VAL A 26 1.23 8.40 -5.11
N PRO A 27 -0.02 8.76 -4.79
CA PRO A 27 -1.12 8.61 -5.72
C PRO A 27 -0.96 9.63 -6.86
N GLY A 28 -0.90 9.16 -8.09
CA GLY A 28 -0.83 10.00 -9.30
C GLY A 28 -1.82 9.55 -10.36
N LYS A 29 -2.17 10.48 -11.26
CA LYS A 29 -2.98 10.22 -12.46
C LYS A 29 -2.13 10.54 -13.71
N PRO A 30 -1.91 9.59 -14.64
CA PRO A 30 -2.49 8.24 -14.70
C PRO A 30 -1.77 7.20 -13.82
N LYS A 31 -0.54 7.49 -13.40
CA LYS A 31 0.37 6.51 -12.77
C LYS A 31 0.77 6.96 -11.39
N SER A 32 0.79 6.02 -10.45
CA SER A 32 1.25 6.23 -9.08
C SER A 32 2.68 5.72 -8.91
N TRP A 33 3.35 6.18 -7.86
CA TRP A 33 4.72 5.78 -7.55
C TRP A 33 4.79 5.13 -6.19
N VAL A 34 5.70 4.18 -6.03
CA VAL A 34 6.09 3.59 -4.75
C VAL A 34 7.58 3.82 -4.53
N TYR A 35 7.96 4.14 -3.31
CA TYR A 35 9.36 4.32 -2.94
C TYR A 35 9.65 3.67 -1.60
N LYS A 36 10.94 3.40 -1.37
CA LYS A 36 11.46 3.01 -0.07
C LYS A 36 12.51 4.00 0.38
N ALA A 37 12.45 4.41 1.63
CA ALA A 37 13.40 5.34 2.21
C ALA A 37 13.94 4.83 3.55
N ASP A 38 15.23 5.07 3.79
CA ASP A 38 15.85 4.97 5.10
C ASP A 38 15.82 6.34 5.76
N LEU A 39 14.98 6.47 6.79
CA LEU A 39 14.78 7.72 7.52
C LEU A 39 15.99 8.10 8.38
N ARG A 40 16.83 7.12 8.77
CA ARG A 40 18.02 7.37 9.59
C ARG A 40 19.12 8.03 8.76
N GLN A 41 19.20 7.66 7.48
CA GLN A 41 20.15 8.22 6.52
C GLN A 41 19.59 9.41 5.74
N GLY A 42 18.29 9.66 5.83
CA GLY A 42 17.65 10.71 5.04
C GLY A 42 17.62 10.38 3.54
N LYS A 43 17.54 9.10 3.14
CA LYS A 43 17.80 8.65 1.76
C LYS A 43 16.69 7.79 1.18
N VAL A 44 16.29 8.08 -0.06
CA VAL A 44 15.50 7.16 -0.90
C VAL A 44 16.40 6.02 -1.38
N LEU A 45 16.03 4.79 -1.05
CA LEU A 45 16.75 3.58 -1.45
C LEU A 45 16.38 3.15 -2.86
N TRP A 46 15.10 3.23 -3.20
CA TRP A 46 14.58 2.97 -4.54
C TRP A 46 13.22 3.63 -4.75
N GLN A 47 12.84 3.81 -6.01
CA GLN A 47 11.52 4.27 -6.45
C GLN A 47 11.11 3.50 -7.71
N LYS A 48 9.82 3.17 -7.81
CA LYS A 48 9.22 2.48 -8.96
C LYS A 48 7.85 3.06 -9.29
N GLU A 49 7.50 2.97 -10.55
CA GLU A 49 6.14 3.22 -11.01
C GLU A 49 5.25 2.02 -10.66
N LEU A 50 4.01 2.28 -10.26
CA LEU A 50 2.97 1.26 -10.09
C LEU A 50 2.19 1.10 -11.39
N ASP A 51 1.72 -0.12 -11.65
CA ASP A 51 0.80 -0.37 -12.76
C ASP A 51 -0.62 0.04 -12.37
N GLY A 52 -0.87 1.35 -12.46
CA GLY A 52 -2.17 1.97 -12.19
C GLY A 52 -2.16 3.06 -11.13
N THR A 53 -3.37 3.42 -10.70
CA THR A 53 -3.60 4.48 -9.72
C THR A 53 -3.79 3.90 -8.33
N ALA A 54 -2.85 4.19 -7.43
CA ALA A 54 -2.97 3.87 -6.02
C ALA A 54 -4.19 4.57 -5.41
N PHE A 55 -4.93 3.82 -4.60
CA PHE A 55 -6.15 4.27 -3.94
C PHE A 55 -7.23 4.77 -4.92
N GLY A 56 -7.28 4.21 -6.12
CA GLY A 56 -8.37 4.45 -7.07
C GLY A 56 -9.73 4.28 -6.38
N GLY A 57 -10.65 5.22 -6.57
CA GLY A 57 -11.98 5.22 -5.94
C GLY A 57 -12.04 5.37 -4.41
N VAL A 58 -10.91 5.32 -3.69
CA VAL A 58 -10.86 5.54 -2.23
C VAL A 58 -10.81 7.03 -1.91
N ARG A 59 -11.67 7.49 -0.99
CA ARG A 59 -11.70 8.88 -0.50
C ARG A 59 -10.35 9.25 0.12
N GLY A 60 -9.91 10.50 -0.07
CA GLY A 60 -8.56 10.94 0.33
C GLY A 60 -8.20 10.65 1.81
N PHE A 61 -9.18 10.78 2.71
CA PHE A 61 -9.02 10.51 4.15
C PHE A 61 -9.03 9.01 4.51
N ASP A 62 -9.53 8.15 3.62
CA ASP A 62 -9.54 6.68 3.76
C ASP A 62 -8.35 6.01 3.06
N ARG A 63 -7.43 6.78 2.47
CA ARG A 63 -6.26 6.21 1.81
C ARG A 63 -5.25 5.77 2.85
N ARG A 64 -5.03 4.46 2.95
CA ARG A 64 -4.08 3.86 3.89
C ARG A 64 -3.32 2.70 3.26
N LEU A 65 -2.03 2.64 3.57
CA LEU A 65 -1.22 1.44 3.42
C LEU A 65 -1.38 0.62 4.70
N ILE A 66 -1.52 -0.70 4.59
CA ILE A 66 -1.49 -1.58 5.76
C ILE A 66 -0.45 -2.68 5.58
N ARG A 67 0.11 -3.15 6.69
CA ARG A 67 0.97 -4.33 6.67
C ARG A 67 0.10 -5.59 6.79
N GLY A 68 0.30 -6.52 5.87
CA GLY A 68 -0.34 -7.84 5.93
C GLY A 68 0.41 -8.80 6.87
N PRO A 69 -0.25 -9.89 7.30
CA PRO A 69 0.39 -10.97 8.06
C PRO A 69 1.47 -11.72 7.25
N ASP A 70 1.47 -11.56 5.91
CA ASP A 70 2.49 -12.07 4.99
C ASP A 70 3.70 -11.13 4.85
N GLY A 71 3.75 -10.06 5.64
CA GLY A 71 4.82 -9.06 5.60
C GLY A 71 4.78 -8.12 4.39
N GLN A 72 3.82 -8.30 3.48
CA GLN A 72 3.62 -7.43 2.32
C GLN A 72 2.85 -6.16 2.73
N VAL A 73 2.91 -5.13 1.88
CA VAL A 73 2.12 -3.90 2.06
C VAL A 73 0.89 -3.95 1.17
N TRP A 74 -0.28 -3.76 1.75
CA TRP A 74 -1.56 -3.90 1.06
C TRP A 74 -2.25 -2.56 0.87
N LEU A 75 -2.88 -2.41 -0.30
CA LEU A 75 -3.59 -1.21 -0.72
C LEU A 75 -4.54 -1.52 -1.89
N TYR A 76 -5.34 -0.52 -2.26
CA TYR A 76 -6.04 -0.52 -3.54
C TYR A 76 -5.15 0.02 -4.65
N ILE A 77 -5.11 -0.65 -5.80
CA ILE A 77 -4.61 -0.10 -7.07
C ILE A 77 -5.72 -0.25 -8.09
N ASN A 78 -6.17 0.85 -8.70
CA ASN A 78 -7.40 0.90 -9.49
C ASN A 78 -8.59 0.36 -8.67
N ASN A 79 -9.29 -0.68 -9.14
CA ASN A 79 -10.41 -1.34 -8.46
C ASN A 79 -10.04 -2.73 -7.93
N ARG A 80 -8.78 -2.88 -7.48
CA ARG A 80 -8.21 -4.16 -7.06
C ARG A 80 -7.53 -4.02 -5.72
N ILE A 81 -7.61 -5.08 -4.92
CA ILE A 81 -6.76 -5.25 -3.75
C ILE A 81 -5.44 -5.84 -4.24
N CYS A 82 -4.37 -5.13 -3.98
CA CYS A 82 -3.01 -5.50 -4.36
C CYS A 82 -2.12 -5.57 -3.14
N ARG A 83 -1.01 -6.30 -3.28
CA ARG A 83 0.07 -6.33 -2.30
C ARG A 83 1.39 -5.95 -2.96
N ILE A 84 2.23 -5.23 -2.22
CA ILE A 84 3.54 -4.73 -2.63
C ILE A 84 4.60 -5.38 -1.73
N ASN A 85 5.65 -5.92 -2.34
CA ASN A 85 6.82 -6.39 -1.65
C ASN A 85 7.68 -5.21 -1.19
N PRO A 86 7.86 -4.99 0.12
CA PRO A 86 8.66 -3.87 0.61
C PRO A 86 10.16 -4.05 0.40
N ALA A 87 10.64 -5.23 -0.02
CA ALA A 87 12.04 -5.42 -0.35
C ALA A 87 12.41 -4.64 -1.62
N ASP A 88 11.61 -4.79 -2.68
CA ASP A 88 11.94 -4.36 -4.04
C ASP A 88 10.84 -3.54 -4.74
N GLY A 89 9.67 -3.37 -4.15
CA GLY A 89 8.55 -2.63 -4.74
C GLY A 89 7.78 -3.39 -5.83
N SER A 90 8.08 -4.67 -6.07
CA SER A 90 7.23 -5.51 -6.93
C SER A 90 5.82 -5.60 -6.32
N HIS A 91 4.80 -5.61 -7.15
CA HIS A 91 3.42 -5.68 -6.70
C HIS A 91 2.63 -6.70 -7.51
N ARG A 92 1.57 -7.22 -6.90
CA ARG A 92 0.67 -8.18 -7.53
C ARG A 92 -0.76 -7.87 -7.13
N GLU A 93 -1.66 -8.02 -8.10
CA GLU A 93 -3.10 -8.10 -7.86
C GLU A 93 -3.40 -9.40 -7.10
N VAL A 94 -4.31 -9.30 -6.14
CA VAL A 94 -4.81 -10.45 -5.39
C VAL A 94 -6.25 -10.75 -5.75
N MET A 95 -7.07 -9.70 -5.89
CA MET A 95 -8.45 -9.83 -6.35
C MET A 95 -9.01 -8.50 -6.83
N GLU A 96 -10.00 -8.58 -7.71
CA GLU A 96 -10.90 -7.46 -7.98
C GLU A 96 -11.77 -7.19 -6.75
N ALA A 97 -11.81 -5.92 -6.35
CA ALA A 97 -12.64 -5.47 -5.25
C ALA A 97 -12.93 -3.98 -5.43
N PRO A 98 -14.19 -3.57 -5.62
CA PRO A 98 -14.51 -2.17 -5.71
C PRO A 98 -14.04 -1.46 -4.42
N PRO A 99 -13.44 -0.25 -4.54
CA PRO A 99 -12.97 0.51 -3.40
C PRO A 99 -14.13 0.80 -2.43
N ALA A 100 -14.12 0.11 -1.28
CA ALA A 100 -15.24 0.14 -0.32
C ALA A 100 -14.82 0.65 1.07
N GLY A 101 -13.61 1.23 1.18
CA GLY A 101 -13.10 1.84 2.39
C GLY A 101 -11.65 1.47 2.69
N ASN A 102 -11.29 1.55 3.96
CA ASN A 102 -10.00 1.19 4.51
C ASN A 102 -9.87 -0.32 4.67
N LEU A 103 -8.62 -0.80 4.64
CA LEU A 103 -8.26 -2.19 4.87
C LEU A 103 -7.81 -2.40 6.32
N LEU A 104 -8.06 -3.58 6.88
CA LEU A 104 -7.55 -4.02 8.18
C LEU A 104 -7.34 -5.55 8.14
N PHE A 105 -6.17 -6.03 8.56
CA PHE A 105 -6.00 -7.46 8.81
C PHE A 105 -6.30 -7.81 10.26
N PHE A 106 -6.98 -8.93 10.47
CA PHE A 106 -7.00 -9.66 11.73
C PHE A 106 -6.75 -11.14 11.43
N ASN A 107 -5.69 -11.70 12.01
CA ASN A 107 -5.17 -13.01 11.61
C ASN A 107 -4.91 -13.06 10.09
N LYS A 108 -5.46 -14.06 9.39
CA LYS A 108 -5.33 -14.27 7.93
C LYS A 108 -6.55 -13.75 7.16
N GLU A 109 -7.35 -12.89 7.77
CA GLU A 109 -8.59 -12.38 7.21
C GLU A 109 -8.49 -10.89 6.98
N LEU A 110 -9.02 -10.43 5.85
CA LEU A 110 -9.03 -9.03 5.47
C LEU A 110 -10.41 -8.43 5.73
N TYR A 111 -10.43 -7.33 6.45
CA TYR A 111 -11.63 -6.55 6.74
C TYR A 111 -11.60 -5.23 5.99
N ILE A 112 -12.76 -4.82 5.47
CA ILE A 112 -12.96 -3.53 4.82
C ILE A 112 -13.93 -2.70 5.66
N TYR A 113 -13.54 -1.49 6.05
CA TYR A 113 -14.31 -0.60 6.92
C TYR A 113 -14.27 0.86 6.43
N GLY A 114 -15.13 1.72 6.97
CA GLY A 114 -15.23 3.15 6.56
C GLY A 114 -16.37 3.43 5.59
N GLY A 115 -17.02 2.38 5.08
CA GLY A 115 -18.35 2.46 4.44
C GLY A 115 -19.48 2.21 5.44
N THR A 116 -20.66 1.85 4.92
CA THR A 116 -21.87 1.55 5.71
C THR A 116 -21.86 0.18 6.39
N SER A 117 -20.88 -0.67 6.10
CA SER A 117 -20.78 -2.02 6.65
C SER A 117 -19.32 -2.44 6.78
N LEU A 118 -19.02 -3.16 7.87
CA LEU A 118 -17.78 -3.92 8.01
C LEU A 118 -17.89 -5.17 7.15
N ARG A 119 -17.01 -5.32 6.15
CA ARG A 119 -16.99 -6.48 5.24
C ARG A 119 -15.79 -7.34 5.56
N LYS A 120 -15.95 -8.65 5.47
CA LYS A 120 -14.90 -9.64 5.70
C LYS A 120 -14.60 -10.39 4.40
N ILE A 121 -13.32 -10.59 4.12
CA ILE A 121 -12.81 -11.44 3.05
C ILE A 121 -12.00 -12.57 3.69
N SER A 122 -12.50 -13.79 3.50
CA SER A 122 -11.87 -15.04 3.95
C SER A 122 -11.10 -15.71 2.81
N GLY A 123 -10.18 -16.61 3.13
CA GLY A 123 -9.49 -17.42 2.13
C GLY A 123 -8.51 -16.66 1.23
N LEU A 124 -8.22 -15.39 1.54
CA LEU A 124 -7.38 -14.52 0.71
C LEU A 124 -6.01 -15.14 0.40
N PHE A 125 -5.41 -15.83 1.37
CA PHE A 125 -4.10 -16.47 1.24
C PHE A 125 -4.12 -17.84 0.55
N GLN A 126 -5.30 -18.45 0.34
CA GLN A 126 -5.40 -19.73 -0.37
C GLN A 126 -5.22 -19.54 -1.88
N ASN A 127 -5.57 -18.36 -2.39
CA ASN A 127 -5.41 -18.00 -3.80
C ASN A 127 -4.03 -17.39 -4.12
N ILE A 128 -3.13 -17.36 -3.14
CA ILE A 128 -1.84 -16.66 -3.23
C ILE A 128 -0.66 -17.62 -3.45
N SER A 129 -0.89 -18.93 -3.39
CA SER A 129 0.13 -19.95 -3.67
C SER A 129 0.36 -20.19 -5.17
N GLU A 130 1.65 -20.12 -5.53
CA GLU A 130 2.33 -20.49 -6.78
C GLU A 130 2.30 -19.50 -7.95
N ASN A 131 3.27 -18.57 -7.93
CA ASN A 131 4.14 -18.18 -9.06
C ASN A 131 5.34 -17.36 -8.55
#